data_AF-A0AAP2AEZ9-F1
#
_entry.id   AF-A0AAP2AEZ9-F1
#
_cell.length_a   1.000
_cell.length_b   1.000
_cell.length_c   1.000
_cell.angle_alpha   90.00
_cell.angle_beta   90.00
_cell.angle_gamma   90.00
#
_symmetry.space_group_name_H-M   'P 1'
#
loop_
_entity.id
_entity.type
_entity.pdbx_description
1 polymer ?
#
loop_
_entity_poly.entity_id
_entity_poly.type
_entity_poly.pdbx_seq_one_letter_code
_entity_poly.pdbx_strand_id
1 'polypeptide(L)' 'MKPYSEFSRLAEQAVNAEREGNYDDAALFWQHASTAARFRVNLEWAQARKAYCEQRCVRGSAPEKTGGEYRHG' A
#
# COMPACT_ATOMS: atom_id res chain seq x y z
N MET A 1 -6.37 -27.19 -6.87
CA MET A 1 -6.35 -25.72 -6.69
C MET A 1 -6.68 -25.42 -5.24
N LYS A 2 -5.79 -24.76 -4.48
CA LYS A 2 -6.18 -24.23 -3.16
C LYS A 2 -7.28 -23.18 -3.41
N PRO A 3 -8.44 -23.22 -2.74
CA PRO A 3 -9.39 -22.13 -2.85
C PRO A 3 -8.69 -20.89 -2.29
N TYR A 4 -8.31 -19.96 -3.17
CA TYR A 4 -7.80 -18.67 -2.71
C TYR A 4 -8.92 -18.04 -1.90
N SER A 5 -8.66 -17.86 -0.61
CA SER A 5 -9.57 -17.10 0.24
C SER A 5 -9.78 -15.71 -0.36
N GLU A 6 -10.93 -15.10 -0.14
CA GLU A 6 -11.20 -13.74 -0.64
C GLU A 6 -10.09 -12.76 -0.23
N PHE A 7 -9.58 -12.91 0.99
CA PHE A 7 -8.37 -12.27 1.47
C PHE A 7 -7.16 -12.44 0.55
N SER A 8 -6.85 -13.67 0.14
CA SER A 8 -5.68 -13.96 -0.73
C SER A 8 -5.82 -13.31 -2.10
N ARG A 9 -7.03 -13.29 -2.67
CA ARG A 9 -7.30 -12.62 -3.94
C ARG A 9 -7.10 -11.11 -3.83
N LEU A 10 -7.67 -10.50 -2.79
CA LEU A 10 -7.54 -9.06 -2.53
C LEU A 10 -6.09 -8.66 -2.23
N ALA A 11 -5.36 -9.47 -1.47
CA ALA A 11 -3.95 -9.24 -1.17
C ALA A 11 -3.07 -9.31 -2.44
N GLU A 12 -3.35 -10.24 -3.36
CA GLU A 12 -2.64 -10.31 -4.64
C GLU A 12 -2.90 -9.06 -5.50
N GLN A 13 -4.16 -8.61 -5.59
CA GLN A 13 -4.50 -7.38 -6.29
C GLN A 13 -3.82 -6.15 -5.67
N ALA A 14 -3.79 -6.08 -4.33
CA ALA A 14 -3.12 -5.01 -3.61
C ALA A 14 -1.62 -4.97 -3.93
N VAL A 15 -0.94 -6.11 -3.88
CA VAL A 15 0.50 -6.21 -4.19
C VAL A 15 0.78 -5.83 -5.65
N ASN A 16 -0.08 -6.22 -6.60
CA ASN A 16 0.09 -5.80 -7.99
C ASN A 16 -0.03 -4.28 -8.14
N ALA A 17 -1.03 -3.65 -7.51
CA ALA A 17 -1.16 -2.20 -7.49
C ALA A 17 0.07 -1.51 -6.85
N GLU A 18 0.63 -2.06 -5.76
CA GLU A 18 1.86 -1.54 -5.14
C GLU A 18 3.06 -1.60 -6.08
N ARG A 19 3.16 -2.63 -6.92
CA ARG A 19 4.23 -2.80 -7.90
C ARG A 19 4.10 -1.84 -9.08
N GLU A 20 2.87 -1.48 -9.43
CA GLU A 20 2.57 -0.48 -10.46
C GLU A 20 2.73 0.96 -9.93
N GLY A 21 2.93 1.14 -8.62
CA GLY A 21 3.03 2.44 -7.97
C GLY A 21 1.67 3.08 -7.65
N ASN A 22 0.58 2.36 -7.89
CA ASN A 22 -0.79 2.79 -7.63
C ASN A 22 -1.13 2.57 -6.15
N TYR A 23 -0.51 3.37 -5.28
CA TYR A 23 -0.65 3.21 -3.83
C TYR A 23 -2.07 3.52 -3.31
N ASP A 24 -2.85 4.35 -4.01
CA ASP A 24 -4.26 4.59 -3.67
C ASP A 24 -5.11 3.32 -3.82
N ASP A 25 -5.03 2.68 -4.99
CA ASP A 25 -5.73 1.43 -5.27
C ASP A 25 -5.23 0.30 -4.36
N ALA A 26 -3.92 0.26 -4.11
CA ALA A 26 -3.34 -0.68 -3.16
C ALA A 26 -3.91 -0.52 -1.74
N ALA A 27 -4.04 0.73 -1.25
CA ALA A 27 -4.62 1.01 0.06
C ALA A 27 -6.08 0.53 0.14
N LEU A 28 -6.87 0.75 -0.91
CA LEU A 28 -8.24 0.23 -1.03
C LEU A 28 -8.27 -1.29 -0.99
N PHE A 29 -7.47 -1.97 -1.81
CA PHE A 29 -7.42 -3.44 -1.81
C PHE A 29 -6.98 -4.00 -0.45
N TRP A 30 -6.02 -3.36 0.23
CA TRP A 30 -5.63 -3.74 1.58
C TRP A 30 -6.74 -3.52 2.61
N GLN A 31 -7.52 -2.44 2.48
CA GLN A 31 -8.69 -2.23 3.31
C GLN A 31 -9.73 -3.34 3.12
N HIS A 32 -10.07 -3.69 1.88
CA HIS A 32 -10.97 -4.81 1.59
C HIS A 32 -10.41 -6.14 2.11
N ALA A 33 -9.11 -6.40 1.92
CA ALA A 33 -8.46 -7.59 2.45
C ALA A 33 -8.58 -7.67 3.97
N SER A 34 -8.40 -6.56 4.68
CA SER A 34 -8.57 -6.50 6.13
C SER A 34 -9.99 -6.90 6.57
N THR A 35 -11.03 -6.49 5.82
CA THR A 35 -12.42 -6.87 6.11
C THR A 35 -12.73 -8.34 5.80
N ALA A 36 -12.04 -8.92 4.82
CA ALA A 36 -12.17 -10.33 4.44
C ALA A 36 -11.29 -11.27 5.28
N ALA A 37 -10.41 -10.73 6.13
CA ALA A 37 -9.47 -11.50 6.92
C ALA A 37 -10.19 -12.27 8.04
N ARG A 38 -10.14 -13.61 7.95
CA ARG A 38 -10.66 -14.51 9.00
C ARG A 38 -9.76 -14.59 10.23
N PHE A 39 -8.46 -14.35 10.04
CA PHE A 39 -7.45 -14.48 11.09
C PHE A 39 -6.91 -13.10 11.46
N ARG A 40 -6.69 -12.89 12.76
CA ARG A 40 -6.16 -11.63 13.29
C ARG A 40 -4.81 -11.24 12.67
N VAL A 41 -3.92 -12.21 12.42
CA VAL A 41 -2.63 -11.95 11.75
C VAL A 41 -2.80 -11.36 10.36
N ASN A 42 -3.80 -11.84 9.61
CA ASN A 42 -4.10 -11.36 8.27
C ASN A 42 -4.73 -9.96 8.30
N LEU A 43 -5.56 -9.70 9.30
CA LEU A 43 -6.14 -8.38 9.56
C LEU A 43 -5.04 -7.36 9.87
N GLU A 44 -4.19 -7.65 10.86
CA GLU A 44 -3.10 -6.77 11.30
C GLU A 44 -2.11 -6.50 10.16
N TRP A 45 -1.78 -7.54 9.38
CA TRP A 45 -0.91 -7.39 8.20
C TRP A 45 -1.55 -6.49 7.13
N ALA A 46 -2.82 -6.71 6.78
CA ALA A 46 -3.51 -5.89 5.79
C ALA A 46 -3.64 -4.43 6.25
N GLN A 47 -3.91 -4.19 7.53
CA GLN A 47 -3.95 -2.84 8.11
C GLN A 47 -2.58 -2.14 8.05
N ALA A 48 -1.50 -2.84 8.38
CA ALA A 48 -0.14 -2.30 8.28
C ALA A 48 0.22 -1.94 6.82
N ARG A 49 -0.16 -2.78 5.85
CA ARG A 49 0.07 -2.52 4.43
C ARG A 49 -0.77 -1.35 3.90
N LYS A 50 -2.03 -1.25 4.33
CA LYS A 50 -2.88 -0.09 4.04
C LYS A 50 -2.20 1.20 4.49
N ALA A 51 -1.78 1.27 5.75
CA ALA A 51 -1.11 2.45 6.30
C ALA A 51 0.18 2.80 5.55
N TYR A 52 0.94 1.79 5.12
CA TYR A 52 2.12 1.98 4.28
C TYR A 52 1.77 2.62 2.92
N CYS A 53 0.73 2.12 2.26
CA CYS A 53 0.29 2.65 0.97
C CYS A 53 -0.22 4.10 1.11
N GLU A 54 -1.03 4.39 2.13
CA GLU A 54 -1.50 5.74 2.43
C GLU A 54 -0.33 6.72 2.65
N GLN A 55 0.71 6.30 3.38
CA GLN A 55 1.92 7.12 3.57
C GLN A 55 2.70 7.37 2.28
N ARG A 56 2.74 6.41 1.35
CA ARG A 56 3.45 6.56 0.07
C ARG A 56 2.67 7.39 -0.94
N CYS A 57 1.34 7.33 -0.93
CA CYS A 57 0.51 8.26 -1.71
C CYS A 57 0.80 9.71 -1.28
N VAL A 58 0.76 9.99 0.02
CA VAL A 58 1.02 11.35 0.56
C VAL A 58 2.44 11.84 0.23
N ARG A 59 3.43 10.95 0.20
CA ARG A 59 4.82 11.29 -0.16
C ARG A 59 5.08 11.40 -1.66
N GLY A 60 4.26 10.77 -2.52
CA GLY A 60 4.35 10.87 -3.97
C GLY A 60 3.85 12.19 -4.54
N SER A 61 3.11 12.98 -3.77
CA SER A 61 2.56 14.29 -4.18
C SER A 61 3.44 15.49 -3.80
N ALA A 62 4.54 15.28 -3.08
CA ALA A 62 5.49 16.34 -2.80
C ALA A 62 6.61 16.30 -3.86
N PRO A 63 6.80 17.33 -4.71
CA PRO A 63 8.07 17.46 -5.39
C PRO A 63 9.13 17.54 -4.30
N GLU A 64 10.06 16.59 -4.34
CA GLU A 64 11.33 16.68 -3.63
C GLU A 64 12.02 17.95 -4.11
N LYS A 65 11.71 19.08 -3.47
CA LYS A 65 12.56 20.27 -3.49
C LYS A 65 13.78 19.90 -2.65
N THR A 66 14.67 19.09 -3.22
CA THR A 66 16.08 19.19 -2.94
C THR A 66 16.46 20.62 -3.29
N GLY A 67 16.39 21.49 -2.28
CA GLY A 67 16.83 22.87 -2.37
C GLY A 67 18.29 22.86 -2.76
N GLY A 68 18.56 23.15 -4.03
CA GLY A 68 19.82 23.72 -4.45
C GLY A 68 19.91 25.14 -3.88
N GLU A 69 20.73 25.32 -2.85
CA GLU A 69 21.53 26.51 -2.56
C GLU A 69 22.46 26.10 -1.41
N TYR A 70 23.79 26.08 -1.58
CA TYR A 70 24.78 27.09 -1.18
C TYR A 70 26.15 26.49 -1.60
N ARG A 71 27.18 27.16 -2.14
CA ARG A 71 27.58 28.57 -2.28
C ARG A 71 28.64 28.64 -3.39
N HIS A 72 28.59 29.71 -4.19
CA HIS A 72 29.78 30.29 -4.82
C HIS A 72 30.77 30.73 -3.73
N GLY A 73 32.05 30.51 -3.97
CA GLY A 73 33.18 30.98 -3.15
C GLY A 73 34.48 30.46 -3.73
#